data_AF-A0A1C9WUI7-F1
#
_entry.id   AF-A0A1C9WUI7-F1
#
_cell.length_a   1.000
_cell.length_b   1.000
_cell.length_c   1.000
_cell.angle_alpha   90.00
_cell.angle_beta   90.00
_cell.angle_gamma   90.00
#
_symmetry.space_group_name_H-M   'P 1'
#
loop_
_entity.id
_entity.type
_entity.pdbx_description
1 polymer ?
#
loop_
_entity_poly.entity_id
_entity_poly.type
_entity_poly.pdbx_seq_one_letter_code
_entity_poly.pdbx_strand_id
1 'polypeptide(L)'
;MPTPATDELLTVREAATILRVSPESVRRRVRAGSLPACRLSQRAIRIRRADLDTITTPDESLEAHIAKLVAAAPPLSPEQSTRIAMLFRPVAGATA
;
A
#
# COMPACT_ATOMS: atom_id res chain seq x y z
N MET A 1 4.30 19.44 -2.64
CA MET A 1 2.92 19.22 -3.13
C MET A 1 2.87 17.83 -3.73
N PRO A 2 2.09 16.86 -3.21
CA PRO A 2 1.91 15.61 -3.94
C PRO A 2 1.08 15.94 -5.18
N THR A 3 1.68 15.80 -6.35
CA THR A 3 1.02 15.95 -7.64
C THR A 3 -0.12 14.93 -7.72
N PRO A 4 -1.30 15.28 -8.28
CA PRO A 4 -2.33 14.29 -8.50
C PRO A 4 -1.79 13.30 -9.52
N ALA A 5 -1.33 12.14 -9.04
CA ALA A 5 -1.15 10.98 -9.88
C ALA A 5 -2.48 10.83 -10.63
N THR A 6 -2.43 11.02 -11.94
CA THR A 6 -3.60 10.99 -12.81
C THR A 6 -4.33 9.69 -12.52
N ASP A 7 -5.57 9.78 -12.00
CA ASP A 7 -6.37 8.63 -11.57
C ASP A 7 -6.90 7.88 -12.81
N GLU A 8 -5.97 7.50 -13.69
CA GLU A 8 -6.23 6.90 -14.98
C GLU A 8 -6.86 5.53 -14.74
N LEU A 9 -8.06 5.38 -15.29
CA LEU A 9 -8.87 4.18 -15.17
C LEU A 9 -8.62 3.25 -16.35
N LEU A 10 -7.88 2.19 -16.07
CA LEU A 10 -7.47 1.18 -17.04
C LEU A 10 -8.49 0.06 -17.14
N THR A 11 -8.63 -0.49 -18.35
CA THR A 11 -9.26 -1.78 -18.57
C THR A 11 -8.37 -2.92 -18.06
N VAL A 12 -8.97 -4.09 -17.91
CA VAL A 12 -8.24 -5.32 -17.57
C VAL A 12 -7.12 -5.64 -18.58
N ARG A 13 -7.30 -5.31 -19.87
CA ARG A 13 -6.30 -5.56 -20.91
C ARG A 13 -5.11 -4.62 -20.81
N GLU A 14 -5.35 -3.33 -20.56
CA GLU A 14 -4.29 -2.34 -20.36
C GLU A 14 -3.50 -2.67 -19.09
N ALA A 15 -4.18 -2.96 -17.98
CA ALA A 15 -3.54 -3.39 -16.74
C ALA A 15 -2.68 -4.66 -16.93
N ALA A 16 -3.17 -5.64 -17.69
CA ALA A 16 -2.43 -6.86 -18.00
C ALA A 16 -1.15 -6.58 -18.82
N THR A 17 -1.23 -5.63 -19.76
CA THR A 17 -0.10 -5.21 -20.58
C THR A 17 0.98 -4.55 -19.73
N ILE A 18 0.59 -3.66 -18.81
CA ILE A 18 1.51 -2.97 -17.90
C ILE A 18 2.20 -3.97 -16.96
N LEU A 19 1.42 -4.86 -16.34
CA LEU A 19 1.94 -5.88 -15.43
C LEU A 19 2.66 -7.03 -16.14
N ARG A 20 2.61 -7.10 -17.48
CA ARG A 20 3.14 -8.21 -18.30
C ARG A 20 2.61 -9.58 -17.88
N VAL A 21 1.31 -9.66 -17.57
CA VAL A 21 0.62 -10.91 -17.20
C VAL A 21 -0.57 -11.17 -18.11
N SER A 22 -1.17 -12.36 -18.00
CA SER A 22 -2.43 -12.63 -18.71
C SER A 22 -3.61 -11.82 -18.12
N PRO A 23 -4.59 -11.40 -18.95
CA PRO A 23 -5.82 -10.76 -18.46
C PRO A 23 -6.56 -11.59 -17.41
N GLU A 24 -6.48 -12.92 -17.48
CA GLU A 24 -7.09 -13.80 -16.48
C GLU A 24 -6.39 -13.71 -15.12
N SER A 25 -5.07 -13.50 -15.09
CA SER A 25 -4.34 -13.27 -13.84
C SER A 25 -4.78 -11.98 -13.17
N VAL A 26 -5.04 -10.92 -13.96
CA VAL A 26 -5.60 -9.66 -13.44
C VAL A 26 -7.00 -9.90 -12.87
N ARG A 27 -7.89 -10.59 -13.60
CA ARG A 27 -9.23 -10.93 -13.08
C ARG A 27 -9.16 -11.76 -11.80
N ARG A 28 -8.24 -12.71 -11.72
CA ARG A 28 -8.01 -13.52 -10.52
C ARG A 28 -7.61 -12.65 -9.33
N ARG A 29 -6.67 -11.71 -9.50
CA ARG A 29 -6.26 -10.76 -8.44
C ARG A 29 -7.41 -9.87 -7.98
N VAL A 30 -8.22 -9.36 -8.92
CA VAL A 30 -9.43 -8.59 -8.59
C VAL A 30 -10.46 -9.43 -7.82
N ARG A 31 -10.70 -10.68 -8.23
CA ARG A 31 -11.60 -11.60 -7.51
C ARG A 31 -11.07 -11.95 -6.11
N ALA A 32 -9.76 -12.08 -5.97
CA ALA A 32 -9.08 -12.34 -4.69
C ALA A 32 -8.99 -11.10 -3.79
N GLY A 33 -9.36 -9.91 -4.27
CA GLY A 33 -9.28 -8.66 -3.51
C GLY A 33 -7.88 -8.06 -3.42
N SER A 34 -6.86 -8.69 -4.02
CA SER A 34 -5.47 -8.19 -4.00
C SER A 34 -5.17 -7.10 -5.02
N LEU A 35 -6.13 -6.82 -5.92
CA LEU A 35 -6.09 -5.67 -6.82
C LEU A 35 -7.45 -4.95 -6.76
N PRO A 36 -7.51 -3.74 -6.20
CA PRO A 36 -8.72 -2.93 -6.20
C PRO A 36 -9.23 -2.67 -7.63
N ALA A 37 -10.54 -2.69 -7.80
CA ALA A 37 -11.16 -2.38 -9.09
C ALA A 37 -12.57 -1.81 -8.92
N CYS A 38 -12.91 -0.82 -9.75
CA CYS A 38 -14.24 -0.25 -9.86
C CYS A 38 -15.07 -1.04 -10.88
N ARG A 39 -16.21 -1.58 -10.46
CA ARG A 39 -17.18 -2.23 -11.36
C ARG A 39 -18.15 -1.18 -11.88
N LEU A 40 -18.11 -0.91 -13.18
CA LEU A 40 -19.05 -0.01 -13.86
C LEU A 40 -20.30 -0.77 -14.35
N SER A 41 -20.15 -2.05 -14.67
CA SER A 41 -21.24 -2.97 -15.01
C SER A 41 -20.82 -4.42 -14.78
N GLN A 42 -21.72 -5.38 -15.03
CA GLN A 42 -21.38 -6.80 -14.95
C GLN A 42 -20.21 -7.20 -15.88
N ARG A 43 -19.96 -6.45 -16.96
CA ARG A 43 -18.93 -6.76 -17.96
C ARG A 43 -17.80 -5.72 -18.03
N ALA A 44 -17.94 -4.59 -17.32
CA ALA A 44 -16.99 -3.49 -17.37
C ALA A 44 -16.36 -3.25 -15.99
N ILE A 45 -15.05 -3.50 -15.92
CA ILE A 45 -14.22 -3.24 -14.75
C ILE A 45 -13.17 -2.19 -15.12
N ARG A 46 -12.86 -1.30 -14.18
CA ARG A 46 -11.77 -0.33 -14.26
C ARG A 46 -10.83 -0.47 -13.09
N ILE A 47 -9.54 -0.30 -13.35
CA ILE A 47 -8.45 -0.44 -12.39
C ILE A 47 -7.69 0.86 -12.40
N ARG A 48 -7.41 1.45 -11.24
CA ARG A 48 -6.61 2.68 -11.20
C ARG A 48 -5.16 2.36 -11.52
N ARG A 49 -4.52 3.20 -12.31
CA ARG A 49 -3.09 3.08 -12.63
C ARG A 49 -2.22 3.00 -11.37
N ALA A 50 -2.55 3.79 -10.35
CA ALA A 50 -1.83 3.84 -9.07
C ALA A 50 -1.86 2.49 -8.32
N ASP A 51 -2.95 1.73 -8.42
CA ASP A 51 -3.09 0.41 -7.77
C ASP A 51 -2.23 -0.67 -8.45
N LEU A 52 -1.75 -0.44 -9.68
CA LEU A 52 -0.81 -1.34 -10.35
C LEU A 52 0.64 -1.10 -9.93
N ASP A 53 0.98 0.15 -9.63
CA ASP A 53 2.34 0.53 -9.24
C ASP A 53 2.70 -0.06 -7.87
N THR A 54 1.73 -0.14 -6.95
CA THR A 54 1.88 -0.81 -5.64
C THR A 54 2.05 -2.33 -5.73
N ILE A 55 1.65 -2.96 -6.84
CA ILE A 55 1.88 -4.39 -7.06
C ILE A 55 3.25 -4.66 -7.70
N THR A 56 3.78 -3.65 -8.40
CA THR A 56 5.04 -3.76 -9.14
C THR A 56 6.24 -3.40 -8.28
N THR A 57 6.03 -2.77 -7.12
CA THR A 57 7.07 -2.67 -6.10
C THR A 57 7.47 -4.09 -5.70
N PRO A 58 8.77 -4.45 -5.81
CA PRO A 58 9.23 -5.75 -5.34
C PRO A 58 8.80 -5.94 -3.88
N ASP A 59 8.54 -7.18 -3.50
CA ASP A 59 8.22 -7.60 -2.13
C ASP A 59 9.44 -7.30 -1.24
N GLU A 60 9.58 -6.04 -0.86
CA GLU A 60 10.49 -5.62 0.19
C GLU A 60 9.87 -6.15 1.47
N SER A 61 10.54 -7.11 2.10
CA SER A 61 10.15 -7.59 3.43
C SER A 61 9.84 -6.40 4.32
N LEU A 62 8.77 -6.49 5.13
CA LEU A 62 8.37 -5.44 6.06
C LEU A 62 9.58 -4.93 6.87
N GLU A 63 10.48 -5.83 7.27
CA GLU A 63 11.75 -5.53 7.93
C GLU A 63 12.69 -4.63 7.10
N ALA A 64 12.88 -4.95 5.82
CA ALA A 64 13.72 -4.14 4.93
C ALA A 64 13.11 -2.76 4.69
N HIS A 65 11.77 -2.70 4.58
CA HIS A 65 11.06 -1.44 4.43
C HIS A 65 11.18 -0.56 5.67
N ILE A 66 11.02 -1.15 6.86
CA ILE A 66 11.25 -0.48 8.15
C ILE A 66 12.68 0.03 8.24
N ALA A 67 13.68 -0.79 7.92
CA ALA A 67 15.09 -0.40 7.96
C ALA A 67 15.38 0.80 7.04
N LYS A 68 14.79 0.80 5.85
CA LYS A 68 14.92 1.90 4.89
C LYS A 68 14.26 3.19 5.39
N LEU A 69 13.07 3.10 5.98
CA LEU A 69 12.40 4.25 6.59
C LEU A 69 13.20 4.81 7.77
N VAL A 70 13.74 3.95 8.63
CA VAL A 70 14.60 4.35 9.75
C VAL A 70 15.88 5.03 9.26
N ALA A 71 16.51 4.50 8.20
CA ALA A 71 17.73 5.09 7.63
C ALA A 71 17.48 6.46 6.96
N ALA A 72 16.30 6.66 6.35
CA ALA A 72 15.94 7.91 5.70
C ALA A 72 15.36 8.96 6.68
N ALA A 73 14.89 8.53 7.86
CA ALA A 73 14.34 9.42 8.87
C ALA A 73 15.44 10.08 9.71
N PRO A 74 15.34 11.40 10.00
CA PRO A 74 16.19 12.01 11.00
C PRO A 74 15.95 11.34 12.37
N PRO A 75 16.98 11.21 13.23
CA PRO A 75 16.81 10.63 14.55
C PRO A 75 15.74 11.41 15.32
N LEU A 76 14.88 10.69 16.04
CA LEU A 76 13.93 11.32 16.95
C LEU A 76 14.69 12.21 17.92
N SER A 77 14.22 13.44 18.09
CA SER A 77 14.76 14.32 19.13
C SER A 77 14.55 13.67 20.51
N PRO A 78 15.39 14.03 21.51
CA PRO A 78 15.22 13.55 22.87
C PRO A 78 13.80 13.78 23.41
N GLU A 79 13.18 14.93 23.12
CA GLU A 79 11.81 15.25 23.52
C GLU A 79 10.76 14.31 22.90
N GLN A 80 10.92 13.94 21.62
CA GLN A 80 10.00 13.03 20.94
C GLN A 80 10.09 11.62 21.54
N SER A 81 11.29 11.14 21.82
CA SER A 81 11.53 9.84 22.44
C SER A 81 10.89 9.76 23.84
N THR A 82 11.03 10.81 24.65
CA THR A 82 10.38 10.90 25.97
C THR A 82 8.86 10.86 25.87
N ARG A 83 8.27 11.61 24.92
CA ARG A 83 6.81 11.67 24.73
C ARG A 83 6.22 10.33 24.29
N ILE A 84 6.91 9.64 23.38
CA ILE A 84 6.51 8.32 22.90
C ILE A 84 6.62 7.27 24.04
N ALA A 85 7.71 7.30 24.81
CA ALA A 85 7.88 6.41 25.95
C ALA A 85 6.79 6.58 27.03
N MET A 86 6.30 7.82 27.23
CA MET A 86 5.17 8.08 28.12
C MET A 86 3.86 7.48 27.60
N LEU A 87 3.63 7.48 26.29
CA LEU A 87 2.43 6.92 25.66
C LEU A 87 2.37 5.38 25.78
N PHE A 88 3.52 4.71 25.69
CA PHE A 88 3.64 3.26 25.78
C PHE A 88 3.86 2.74 27.21
N ARG A 89 3.86 3.62 28.22
CA ARG A 89 3.99 3.19 29.61
C ARG A 89 2.75 2.35 29.97
N PRO A 90 2.92 1.11 30.45
CA PRO A 90 1.78 0.34 30.93
C PRO A 90 1.15 1.07 32.12
N VAL A 91 -0.18 1.11 32.15
CA VAL A 91 -0.92 1.51 33.36
C VAL A 91 -0.66 0.44 34.41
N ALA A 92 0.39 0.63 35.22
CA ALA A 92 0.63 -0.18 36.39
C ALA A 92 -0.44 0.17 37.43
N GLY A 93 -1.53 -0.60 37.45
CA GLY A 93 -2.59 -0.46 38.45
C GLY A 93 -3.97 -0.86 37.95
N ALA A 94 -4.19 -2.17 37.74
CA ALA A 94 -5.53 -2.76 37.71
C ALA A 94 -5.46 -4.21 38.21
N THR A 95 -4.95 -4.39 39.43
CA THR A 95 -5.16 -5.61 40.22
C THR A 95 -5.32 -5.20 41.68
N ALA A 96 -6.57 -5.02 42.09
CA ALA A 96 -7.11 -5.28 43.42
C ALA A 96 -8.63 -5.20 43.34
#